data_AF-A0A0F6HE29-F1
#
_entry.id   AF-A0A0F6HE29-F1
#
_cell.length_a   1.000
_cell.length_b   1.000
_cell.length_c   1.000
_cell.angle_alpha   90.00
_cell.angle_beta   90.00
_cell.angle_gamma   90.00
#
_symmetry.space_group_name_H-M   'P 1'
#
loop_
_entity.id
_entity.type
_entity.pdbx_description
1 polymer ?
#
loop_
_entity_poly.entity_id
_entity_poly.type
_entity_poly.pdbx_seq_one_letter_code
_entity_poly.pdbx_strand_id
1 'polypeptide(L)'
;MITLGVRDLKKAVHFYEQGLGFPKMKFEGNVAFFTLNGTWLALYPWEELAADAGVSAEGNGFRGFTIAYNGQSKEEVDQVIAKAEKVGAKIVKRPQEVFWGGYSGYFQDPEGFYWEVAWNPGFYPGPS
;
A
#
# COMPACT_ATOMS: atom_id res chain seq x y z
N MET A 1 -0.14 -7.26 -1.80
CA MET A 1 0.03 -6.23 -2.86
C MET A 1 1.36 -5.52 -2.65
N ILE A 2 1.99 -5.03 -3.71
CA ILE A 2 3.18 -4.17 -3.64
C ILE A 2 2.79 -2.82 -4.21
N THR A 3 3.04 -1.74 -3.48
CA THR A 3 2.71 -0.38 -3.93
C THR A 3 3.98 0.40 -4.15
N LEU A 4 4.21 0.94 -5.35
CA LEU A 4 5.31 1.84 -5.65
C LEU A 4 4.83 3.29 -5.60
N GLY A 5 5.52 4.10 -4.82
CA GLY A 5 5.50 5.56 -4.83
C GLY A 5 6.15 6.10 -6.09
N VAL A 6 5.40 6.85 -6.90
CA VAL A 6 5.87 7.38 -8.18
C VAL A 6 5.74 8.90 -8.22
N ARG A 7 6.72 9.59 -8.80
CA ARG A 7 6.71 11.07 -8.91
C ARG A 7 5.80 11.58 -10.04
N ASP A 8 5.61 10.76 -11.07
CA ASP A 8 4.72 11.03 -12.19
C ASP A 8 3.89 9.78 -12.47
N LEU A 9 2.65 9.79 -11.96
CA LEU A 9 1.75 8.65 -12.08
C LEU A 9 1.41 8.35 -13.55
N LYS A 10 1.21 9.37 -14.40
CA LYS A 10 0.86 9.17 -15.81
C LYS A 10 2.01 8.49 -16.56
N LYS A 11 3.24 8.95 -16.35
CA LYS A 11 4.44 8.36 -16.95
C LYS A 11 4.66 6.92 -16.49
N ALA A 12 4.49 6.66 -15.19
CA ALA A 12 4.63 5.31 -14.65
C ALA A 12 3.53 4.38 -15.18
N VAL A 13 2.27 4.80 -15.21
CA VAL A 13 1.17 4.03 -15.80
C VAL A 13 1.45 3.69 -17.26
N HIS A 14 1.87 4.67 -18.07
CA HIS A 14 2.24 4.41 -19.47
C HIS A 14 3.36 3.36 -19.58
N PHE A 15 4.39 3.45 -18.72
CA PHE A 15 5.49 2.49 -18.70
C PHE A 15 5.01 1.05 -18.38
N TYR A 16 4.24 0.85 -17.32
CA TYR A 16 3.80 -0.49 -16.93
C TYR A 16 2.70 -1.05 -17.83
N GLU A 17 1.70 -0.23 -18.19
CA GLU A 17 0.56 -0.66 -19.01
C GLU A 17 0.96 -0.83 -20.48
N GLN A 18 1.47 0.23 -21.11
CA GLN A 18 1.72 0.24 -22.56
C GLN A 18 3.13 -0.25 -22.90
N GLY A 19 4.12 0.06 -22.06
CA GLY A 19 5.50 -0.35 -22.28
C GLY A 19 5.76 -1.83 -21.95
N LEU A 20 5.31 -2.29 -20.78
CA LEU A 20 5.51 -3.66 -20.30
C LEU A 20 4.30 -4.58 -20.52
N GLY A 21 3.15 -4.04 -20.93
CA GLY A 21 1.95 -4.84 -21.21
C GLY A 21 1.26 -5.38 -19.95
N PHE A 22 1.48 -4.78 -18.78
CA PHE A 22 0.82 -5.25 -17.55
C PHE A 22 -0.68 -4.96 -17.62
N PRO A 23 -1.53 -5.92 -17.20
CA PRO A 23 -2.97 -5.73 -17.25
C PRO A 23 -3.41 -4.72 -16.19
N LYS A 24 -3.71 -3.50 -16.64
CA LYS A 24 -4.21 -2.43 -15.77
C LYS A 24 -5.69 -2.62 -15.52
N MET A 25 -6.10 -2.46 -14.28
CA MET A 25 -7.51 -2.42 -13.96
C MET A 25 -8.15 -1.06 -14.24
N LYS A 26 -9.45 -1.09 -14.50
CA LYS A 26 -10.29 0.11 -14.45
C LYS A 26 -10.54 0.46 -12.99
N PHE A 27 -10.10 1.66 -12.60
CA PHE A 27 -10.28 2.21 -11.26
C PHE A 27 -10.37 3.73 -11.40
N GLU A 28 -11.32 4.34 -10.69
CA GLU A 28 -11.50 5.79 -10.63
C GLU A 28 -10.83 6.32 -9.36
N GLY A 29 -9.66 6.96 -9.50
CA GLY A 29 -8.92 7.52 -8.38
C GLY A 29 -7.48 7.87 -8.75
N ASN A 30 -6.75 8.45 -7.79
CA ASN A 30 -5.35 8.87 -8.00
C ASN A 30 -4.35 7.74 -7.69
N VAL A 31 -4.70 6.50 -8.07
CA VAL A 31 -3.90 5.27 -7.92
C VAL A 31 -4.14 4.42 -9.15
N ALA A 32 -3.14 3.66 -9.59
CA ALA A 32 -3.32 2.64 -10.62
C ALA A 32 -3.01 1.25 -10.08
N PHE A 33 -3.84 0.27 -10.43
CA PHE A 33 -3.67 -1.13 -10.02
C PHE A 33 -3.44 -2.03 -11.23
N PHE A 34 -2.50 -2.96 -11.09
CA PHE A 34 -2.14 -3.97 -12.08
C PHE A 34 -2.25 -5.36 -11.45
N THR A 35 -2.96 -6.26 -12.12
CA THR A 35 -3.14 -7.64 -11.68
C THR A 35 -1.97 -8.49 -12.16
N LEU A 36 -1.08 -8.89 -11.25
CA LEU A 36 0.04 -9.77 -11.58
C LEU A 36 -0.31 -11.22 -11.22
N ASN A 37 0.59 -12.14 -11.54
CA ASN A 37 0.41 -13.55 -11.18
C ASN A 37 0.64 -13.74 -9.66
N GLY A 38 -0.44 -13.84 -8.90
CA GLY A 38 -0.43 -14.13 -7.46
C GLY A 38 -0.25 -12.91 -6.55
N THR A 39 -0.05 -11.72 -7.11
CA THR A 39 0.00 -10.46 -6.37
C THR A 39 -0.46 -9.31 -7.26
N TRP A 40 -0.50 -8.11 -6.69
CA TRP A 40 -0.89 -6.91 -7.38
C TRP A 40 0.20 -5.86 -7.23
N LEU A 41 0.38 -5.08 -8.28
CA LEU A 41 1.21 -3.88 -8.27
C LEU A 41 0.29 -2.66 -8.25
N ALA A 42 0.46 -1.80 -7.27
CA ALA A 42 -0.16 -0.48 -7.22
C ALA A 42 0.87 0.61 -7.50
N LEU A 43 0.48 1.65 -8.21
CA LEU A 43 1.26 2.87 -8.39
C LEU A 43 0.50 4.00 -7.71
N TYR A 44 1.15 4.67 -6.77
CA TYR A 44 0.54 5.72 -5.96
C TYR A 44 1.47 6.95 -5.92
N PRO A 45 0.98 8.21 -6.00
CA PRO A 45 1.88 9.36 -5.96
C PRO A 45 2.77 9.36 -4.73
N TRP A 46 4.05 9.67 -4.96
CA TRP A 46 5.12 9.61 -3.97
C TRP A 46 4.78 10.30 -2.65
N GLU A 47 4.30 11.54 -2.73
CA GLU A 47 3.93 12.36 -1.58
C GLU A 47 2.71 11.79 -0.84
N GLU A 48 1.72 11.30 -1.59
CA GLU A 48 0.49 10.75 -1.00
C GLU A 48 0.73 9.42 -0.30
N LEU A 49 1.59 8.55 -0.86
CA LEU A 49 1.99 7.29 -0.22
C LEU A 49 2.77 7.54 1.07
N ALA A 50 3.67 8.52 1.09
CA ALA A 50 4.38 8.90 2.31
C ALA A 50 3.42 9.47 3.36
N ALA A 51 2.47 10.33 2.95
CA ALA A 51 1.46 10.89 3.83
C ALA A 51 0.54 9.80 4.42
N ASP A 52 0.09 8.83 3.60
CA ASP A 52 -0.77 7.74 4.08
C ASP A 52 -0.03 6.83 5.08
N ALA A 53 1.27 6.57 4.84
CA ALA A 53 2.12 5.84 5.78
C ALA A 53 2.50 6.66 7.03
N GLY A 54 2.24 7.97 7.06
CA GLY A 54 2.56 8.86 8.18
C GLY A 54 4.05 9.18 8.32
N VAL A 55 4.79 9.26 7.21
CA VAL A 55 6.25 9.45 7.17
C VAL A 55 6.69 10.56 6.22
N SER A 56 7.94 11.01 6.33
CA SER A 56 8.50 12.04 5.45
C SER A 56 8.70 11.54 4.02
N ALA A 57 8.37 12.39 3.05
CA ALA A 57 8.57 12.15 1.62
C ALA A 57 9.99 12.46 1.11
N GLU A 58 10.89 12.98 1.94
CA GLU A 58 12.26 13.32 1.53
C GLU A 58 13.07 12.11 1.01
N GLY A 59 12.66 10.88 1.35
CA GLY A 59 13.32 9.64 0.90
C GLY A 59 14.52 9.21 1.75
N ASN A 60 14.87 9.99 2.78
CA ASN A 60 15.73 9.55 3.88
C ASN A 60 14.86 8.78 4.88
N GLY A 61 14.68 7.48 4.62
CA GLY A 61 13.65 6.67 5.27
C GLY A 61 12.84 5.91 4.22
N PHE A 62 11.51 6.10 4.21
CA PHE A 62 10.56 5.44 3.30
C PHE A 62 11.06 5.36 1.85
N ARG A 63 11.08 4.14 1.31
CA ARG A 63 11.74 3.81 0.03
C ARG A 63 10.86 4.06 -1.20
N GLY A 64 9.74 4.76 -1.03
CA GLY A 64 8.76 4.91 -2.10
C GLY A 64 8.17 3.58 -2.52
N PHE A 65 8.08 2.61 -1.62
CA PHE A 65 7.21 1.46 -1.82
C PHE A 65 6.79 0.85 -0.49
N THR A 66 5.61 0.24 -0.48
CA THR A 66 5.08 -0.51 0.66
C THR A 66 4.71 -1.92 0.22
N ILE A 67 4.69 -2.84 1.17
CA ILE A 67 4.10 -4.16 0.99
C ILE A 67 2.78 -4.16 1.76
N ALA A 68 1.68 -4.45 1.09
CA ALA A 68 0.35 -4.43 1.70
C ALA A 68 -0.22 -5.84 1.88
N TYR A 69 -0.75 -6.08 3.08
CA TYR A 69 -1.67 -7.16 3.39
C TYR A 69 -3.10 -6.60 3.43
N ASN A 70 -3.98 -7.15 2.59
CA ASN A 70 -5.39 -6.78 2.57
C ASN A 70 -6.20 -7.78 3.39
N GLY A 71 -6.64 -7.36 4.57
CA GLY A 71 -7.51 -8.14 5.44
C GLY A 71 -8.97 -8.10 4.99
N GLN A 72 -9.80 -8.91 5.64
CA GLN A 72 -11.23 -9.07 5.38
C GLN A 72 -12.11 -8.25 6.35
N SER A 73 -11.54 -7.73 7.45
CA SER A 73 -12.25 -6.86 8.40
C SER A 73 -11.31 -5.91 9.15
N LYS A 74 -11.88 -4.92 9.86
CA LYS A 74 -11.12 -4.01 10.75
C LYS A 74 -10.42 -4.77 11.87
N GLU A 75 -11.12 -5.74 12.45
CA GLU A 75 -10.61 -6.56 13.55
C GLU A 75 -9.38 -7.37 13.12
N GLU A 76 -9.37 -7.86 11.88
CA GLU A 76 -8.20 -8.54 11.34
C GLU A 76 -7.01 -7.59 11.19
N VAL A 77 -7.24 -6.34 10.74
CA VAL A 77 -6.18 -5.32 10.67
C VAL A 77 -5.57 -5.08 12.06
N ASP A 78 -6.41 -4.89 13.08
CA ASP A 78 -5.96 -4.70 14.46
C ASP A 78 -5.14 -5.90 14.96
N GLN A 79 -5.61 -7.13 14.68
CA GLN A 79 -4.94 -8.37 15.09
C GLN A 79 -3.57 -8.53 14.43
N VAL A 80 -3.46 -8.28 13.13
CA VAL A 80 -2.19 -8.40 12.38
C VAL A 80 -1.18 -7.37 12.88
N ILE A 81 -1.60 -6.12 13.08
CA ILE A 81 -0.73 -5.06 13.58
C ILE A 81 -0.26 -5.37 15.01
N ALA A 82 -1.16 -5.81 15.90
CA ALA A 82 -0.79 -6.22 17.26
C ALA A 82 0.18 -7.42 17.26
N LYS A 83 0.01 -8.36 16.31
CA LYS A 83 0.94 -9.49 16.14
C LYS A 83 2.31 -9.02 15.69
N ALA A 84 2.38 -8.08 14.75
CA ALA A 84 3.64 -7.49 14.28
C ALA A 84 4.36 -6.76 15.43
N GLU A 85 3.66 -5.92 16.19
CA GLU A 85 4.21 -5.21 17.37
C GLU A 85 4.82 -6.19 18.38
N LYS A 86 4.12 -7.30 18.67
CA LYS A 86 4.59 -8.35 19.60
C LYS A 86 5.88 -9.05 19.16
N VAL A 87 6.15 -9.13 17.86
CA VAL A 87 7.38 -9.75 17.32
C VAL A 87 8.48 -8.74 16.99
N GLY A 88 8.35 -7.51 17.47
CA GLY A 88 9.38 -6.48 17.38
C GLY A 88 9.27 -5.54 16.18
N ALA A 89 8.15 -5.58 15.44
CA ALA A 89 7.91 -4.58 14.41
C ALA A 89 7.71 -3.19 15.02
N LYS A 90 8.23 -2.15 14.36
CA LYS A 90 8.02 -0.77 14.76
C LYS A 90 6.70 -0.27 14.18
N ILE A 91 5.74 0.07 15.02
CA ILE A 91 4.46 0.64 14.56
C ILE A 91 4.67 2.08 14.12
N VAL A 92 4.34 2.37 12.86
CA VAL A 92 4.48 3.68 12.22
C VAL A 92 3.16 4.43 12.26
N LYS A 93 2.06 3.73 11.96
CA LYS A 93 0.69 4.24 12.00
C LYS A 93 -0.17 3.21 12.70
N ARG A 94 -0.76 3.55 13.85
CA ARG A 94 -1.75 2.69 14.49
C ARG A 94 -2.98 2.56 13.58
N PRO A 95 -3.68 1.41 13.60
CA PRO A 95 -4.88 1.21 12.80
C PRO A 95 -5.90 2.33 13.02
N GLN A 96 -6.43 2.87 11.94
CA GLN A 96 -7.42 3.96 11.96
C GLN A 96 -8.19 4.01 10.64
N GLU A 97 -9.34 4.69 10.66
CA GLU A 97 -10.06 5.06 9.43
C GLU A 97 -9.20 5.99 8.57
N VAL A 98 -9.26 5.82 7.26
CA VAL A 98 -8.44 6.56 6.30
C VAL A 98 -9.30 7.21 5.22
N PHE A 99 -8.76 8.27 4.62
CA PHE A 99 -9.51 9.18 3.75
C PHE A 99 -10.11 8.50 2.51
N TRP A 100 -9.57 7.36 2.06
CA TRP A 100 -10.08 6.58 0.94
C TRP A 100 -11.23 5.63 1.32
N GLY A 101 -11.73 5.68 2.55
CA GLY A 101 -12.97 5.01 2.97
C GLY A 101 -12.79 3.59 3.52
N GLY A 102 -11.59 3.23 3.98
CA GLY A 102 -11.36 1.99 4.72
C GLY A 102 -10.55 2.21 5.98
N TYR A 103 -9.87 1.16 6.42
CA TYR A 103 -9.17 1.11 7.71
C TYR A 103 -7.77 0.54 7.51
N SER A 104 -6.73 1.27 7.90
CA SER A 104 -5.34 0.81 7.72
C SER A 104 -4.39 1.21 8.84
N GLY A 105 -3.36 0.39 9.00
CA GLY A 105 -2.21 0.63 9.87
C GLY A 105 -0.90 0.29 9.16
N TYR A 106 0.21 0.81 9.68
CA TYR A 106 1.54 0.58 9.12
C TYR A 106 2.55 0.17 10.18
N PHE A 107 3.44 -0.74 9.81
CA PHE A 107 4.62 -1.09 10.61
C PHE A 107 5.88 -1.18 9.75
N GLN A 108 7.05 -1.11 10.38
CA GLN A 108 8.32 -1.49 9.79
C GLN A 108 8.76 -2.85 10.33
N ASP A 109 9.22 -3.72 9.44
CA ASP A 109 9.93 -4.94 9.83
C ASP A 109 11.35 -4.61 10.36
N PRO A 110 12.12 -5.60 10.85
CA PRO A 110 13.46 -5.37 11.39
C PRO A 110 14.45 -4.74 10.40
N GLU A 111 14.24 -4.91 9.09
CA GLU A 111 15.06 -4.34 8.03
C GLU A 111 14.60 -2.94 7.61
N GLY A 112 13.50 -2.45 8.20
CA GLY A 112 12.95 -1.12 7.96
C GLY A 112 12.00 -1.05 6.77
N PHE A 113 11.59 -2.18 6.17
CA PHE A 113 10.59 -2.18 5.10
C PHE A 113 9.20 -1.89 5.66
N TYR A 114 8.47 -1.03 4.97
CA TYR A 114 7.14 -0.61 5.38
C TYR A 114 6.09 -1.61 4.90
N TRP A 115 5.30 -2.06 5.86
CA TRP A 115 4.14 -2.89 5.65
C TRP A 115 2.88 -2.11 5.95
N GLU A 116 1.95 -2.11 4.99
CA GLU A 116 0.57 -1.70 5.19
C GLU A 116 -0.28 -2.92 5.54
N VAL A 117 -1.17 -2.77 6.51
CA VAL A 117 -2.25 -3.72 6.78
C VAL A 117 -3.55 -2.95 6.61
N ALA A 118 -4.32 -3.31 5.59
CA ALA A 118 -5.49 -2.53 5.18
C ALA A 118 -6.73 -3.40 5.02
N TRP A 119 -7.89 -2.82 5.31
CA TRP A 119 -9.19 -3.34 4.93
C TRP A 119 -9.92 -2.27 4.14
N ASN A 120 -10.33 -2.62 2.92
CA ASN A 120 -11.07 -1.73 2.04
C ASN A 120 -12.44 -2.36 1.73
N PRO A 121 -13.53 -1.88 2.35
CA PRO A 121 -14.87 -2.44 2.16
C PRO A 121 -15.47 -2.16 0.78
N GLY A 122 -14.98 -1.14 0.07
CA GLY A 122 -15.47 -0.77 -1.26
C GLY A 122 -14.76 -1.49 -2.41
N PHE A 123 -13.59 -2.06 -2.14
CA PHE A 123 -12.73 -2.66 -3.16
C PHE A 123 -11.68 -3.57 -2.52
N TYR A 124 -11.58 -4.83 -2.95
CA TYR A 124 -10.56 -5.76 -2.46
C TYR A 124 -9.38 -5.89 -3.46
N PRO A 125 -8.19 -5.33 -3.16
CA PRO A 125 -7.01 -5.46 -4.01
C PRO A 125 -6.21 -6.73 -3.66
N GLY A 126 -6.77 -7.90 -3.98
CA GLY A 126 -6.11 -9.18 -3.78
C GLY A 126 -6.43 -10.17 -4.89
N PRO A 127 -5.69 -11.29 -4.99
CA PRO A 127 -6.11 -12.38 -5.84
C PRO A 127 -7.51 -12.85 -5.44
N SER A 128 -8.33 -13.15 -6.45
CA SER A 128 -9.63 -13.81 -6.30
C SER A 128 -9.49 -15.20 -5.71
#